data_AF-A0A1G0VBC5-F1
#
_entry.id   AF-A0A1G0VBC5-F1
#
_cell.length_a   1.000
_cell.length_b   1.000
_cell.length_c   1.000
_cell.angle_alpha   90.00
_cell.angle_beta   90.00
_cell.angle_gamma   90.00
#
_symmetry.space_group_name_H-M   'P 1'
#
loop_
_entity.id
_entity.type
_entity.pdbx_description
1 polymer ?
#
loop_
_entity_poly.entity_id
_entity_poly.type
_entity_poly.pdbx_seq_one_letter_code
_entity_poly.pdbx_strand_id
1 'polypeptide(L)'
;MTKQEEIKYLVHTLGIKHNMIAEKLGIKVQTLTYLLNESPQFDDELYHQIKKIIDDYQFELNLFEGDYVDNLDLFTDEKLQLGIGERMRLFAKRKYGTLKKLAEAMKISPQQLQQYISAKREPGTRILVKLLKLGCDVNWLLGGKESIESYKIYKLETELRKLQSSFAQIADLTKKVEGGH
;
A
#
# COMPACT_ATOMS: atom_id res chain seq x y z
N MET A 1 29.16 -14.05 15.74
CA MET A 1 27.75 -13.76 16.11
C MET A 1 26.97 -15.03 15.90
N THR A 2 26.21 -15.47 16.89
CA THR A 2 25.22 -16.53 16.72
C THR A 2 24.02 -15.99 15.93
N LYS A 3 23.27 -16.87 15.27
CA LYS A 3 22.07 -16.49 14.48
C LYS A 3 21.02 -15.77 15.33
N GLN A 4 20.93 -16.14 16.61
CA GLN A 4 20.08 -15.49 17.61
C GLN A 4 20.55 -14.07 17.94
N GLU A 5 21.85 -13.85 18.10
CA GLU A 5 22.43 -12.52 18.34
C GLU A 5 22.19 -11.58 17.16
N GLU A 6 22.29 -12.08 15.92
CA GLU A 6 22.02 -11.30 14.72
C GLU A 6 20.55 -10.84 14.68
N ILE A 7 19.60 -11.73 14.96
CA ILE A 7 18.18 -11.37 15.00
C ILE A 7 17.89 -10.38 16.13
N LYS A 8 18.44 -10.58 17.33
CA LYS A 8 18.27 -9.61 18.42
C LYS A 8 18.80 -8.23 18.04
N TYR A 9 19.96 -8.19 17.40
CA TYR A 9 20.56 -6.96 16.92
C TYR A 9 19.65 -6.28 15.88
N LEU A 10 19.11 -7.02 14.92
CA LEU A 10 18.18 -6.49 13.91
C LEU A 10 16.88 -5.99 14.55
N VAL A 11 16.26 -6.76 15.44
CA VAL A 11 15.02 -6.40 16.12
C VAL A 11 15.20 -5.13 16.96
N HIS A 12 16.32 -5.01 17.67
CA HIS A 12 16.64 -3.83 18.46
C HIS A 12 16.95 -2.60 17.59
N THR A 13 17.78 -2.76 16.56
CA THR A 13 18.19 -1.66 15.67
C THR A 13 17.01 -1.10 14.88
N LEU A 14 16.07 -1.95 14.49
CA LEU A 14 14.92 -1.60 13.67
C LEU A 14 13.66 -1.27 14.49
N GLY A 15 13.75 -1.26 15.83
CA GLY A 15 12.63 -0.95 16.72
C GLY A 15 11.45 -1.92 16.63
N ILE A 16 11.68 -3.17 16.21
CA ILE A 16 10.62 -4.16 15.97
C ILE A 16 10.14 -4.74 17.30
N LYS A 17 8.82 -4.76 17.52
CA LYS A 17 8.24 -5.39 18.72
C LYS A 17 8.26 -6.91 18.58
N HIS A 18 8.74 -7.60 19.61
CA HIS A 18 8.72 -9.07 19.67
C HIS A 18 7.31 -9.66 19.47
N ASN A 19 6.27 -8.95 19.90
CA ASN A 19 4.87 -9.36 19.69
C ASN A 19 4.54 -9.51 18.20
N MET A 20 5.04 -8.63 17.35
CA MET A 20 4.76 -8.62 15.91
C MET A 20 5.37 -9.86 15.23
N ILE A 21 6.60 -10.19 15.59
CA ILE A 21 7.29 -11.37 15.07
C ILE A 21 6.58 -12.65 15.55
N ALA A 22 6.19 -12.70 16.83
CA ALA A 22 5.50 -13.84 17.40
C ALA A 22 4.13 -14.08 16.75
N GLU A 23 3.37 -13.01 16.51
CA GLU A 23 2.06 -13.07 15.82
C GLU A 23 2.20 -13.58 14.39
N LYS A 24 3.18 -13.09 13.61
CA LYS A 24 3.44 -13.55 12.24
C LYS A 24 3.95 -15.00 12.17
N LEU A 25 4.63 -15.47 13.22
CA LEU A 25 5.04 -16.87 13.36
C LEU A 25 3.94 -17.78 13.92
N GLY A 26 2.81 -17.22 14.39
CA GLY A 26 1.74 -17.99 15.02
C GLY A 26 2.11 -18.59 16.38
N ILE A 27 3.12 -18.03 17.05
CA ILE A 27 3.60 -18.50 18.36
C ILE A 27 3.34 -17.47 19.46
N LYS A 28 3.38 -17.91 20.71
CA LYS A 28 3.30 -16.99 21.85
C LYS A 28 4.59 -16.18 21.96
N VAL A 29 4.47 -14.92 22.38
CA VAL A 29 5.61 -14.00 22.59
C VAL A 29 6.65 -14.60 23.53
N GLN A 30 6.18 -15.22 24.62
CA GLN A 30 7.03 -15.91 25.60
C GLN A 30 7.86 -17.02 24.96
N THR A 31 7.28 -17.77 24.02
CA THR A 31 7.96 -18.82 23.26
C THR A 31 9.03 -18.22 22.35
N LEU A 32 8.74 -17.12 21.65
CA LEU A 32 9.74 -16.41 20.85
C LEU A 32 10.89 -15.88 21.72
N THR A 33 10.59 -15.30 22.89
CA THR A 33 11.61 -14.81 23.82
C THR A 33 12.52 -15.93 24.30
N TYR A 34 11.95 -17.09 24.63
CA TYR A 34 12.73 -18.29 24.98
C TYR A 34 13.60 -18.77 23.81
N LEU A 35 13.03 -18.83 22.59
CA LEU A 35 13.76 -19.25 21.39
C LEU A 35 14.95 -18.35 21.06
N LEU A 36 14.85 -17.05 21.33
CA LEU A 36 15.92 -16.10 21.08
C LEU A 36 16.96 -16.07 22.21
N ASN A 37 16.57 -16.31 23.47
CA ASN A 37 17.46 -16.13 24.63
C ASN A 37 18.07 -17.41 25.18
N GLU A 38 17.35 -18.53 25.15
CA GLU A 38 17.68 -19.71 25.95
C GLU A 38 17.65 -21.01 25.14
N SER A 39 17.06 -21.02 23.94
CA SER A 39 16.92 -22.26 23.16
C SER A 39 18.22 -22.71 22.48
N PRO A 40 18.63 -23.98 22.64
CA PRO A 40 19.69 -24.59 21.85
C PRO A 40 19.24 -25.07 20.45
N GLN A 41 17.92 -25.08 20.16
CA GLN A 41 17.31 -25.54 18.90
C GLN A 41 16.93 -24.37 17.99
N PHE A 42 17.79 -23.37 17.86
CA PHE A 42 17.57 -22.30 16.89
C PHE A 42 18.04 -22.77 15.51
N ASP A 43 17.13 -23.41 14.78
CA ASP A 43 17.43 -23.97 13.47
C ASP A 43 17.44 -22.92 12.35
N ASP A 44 17.93 -23.35 11.19
CA ASP A 44 18.09 -22.49 10.03
C ASP A 44 16.75 -22.09 9.43
N GLU A 45 15.73 -22.94 9.56
CA GLU A 45 14.39 -22.65 9.03
C GLU A 45 13.74 -21.49 9.78
N LEU A 46 13.76 -21.53 11.12
CA LEU A 46 13.24 -20.47 11.97
C LEU A 46 14.02 -19.16 11.78
N TYR A 47 15.34 -19.24 11.62
CA TYR A 47 16.18 -18.08 11.29
C TYR A 47 15.70 -17.40 10.00
N HIS A 48 15.51 -18.16 8.92
CA HIS A 48 15.08 -17.59 7.63
C HIS A 48 13.65 -17.04 7.70
N GLN A 49 12.75 -17.68 8.46
CA GLN A 49 11.39 -17.19 8.65
C GLN A 49 11.38 -15.83 9.38
N ILE A 50 12.13 -15.70 10.48
CA ILE A 50 12.25 -14.44 11.22
C ILE A 50 12.91 -13.36 10.36
N LYS A 51 13.98 -13.71 9.65
CA LYS A 51 14.69 -12.77 8.77
C LYS A 51 13.78 -12.26 7.66
N LYS A 52 13.01 -13.14 7.02
CA LYS A 52 11.99 -12.77 6.03
C LYS A 52 10.93 -11.85 6.62
N ILE A 53 10.45 -12.10 7.84
CA ILE A 53 9.49 -11.23 8.52
C ILE A 53 10.08 -9.83 8.77
N ILE A 54 11.35 -9.77 9.18
CA ILE A 54 12.08 -8.51 9.40
C ILE A 54 12.28 -7.77 8.08
N ASP A 55 12.70 -8.46 7.02
CA ASP A 55 12.91 -7.89 5.69
C ASP A 55 11.60 -7.38 5.08
N ASP A 56 10.51 -8.13 5.24
CA ASP A 56 9.16 -7.70 4.83
C ASP A 56 8.74 -6.45 5.62
N TYR A 57 9.03 -6.39 6.93
CA TYR A 57 8.74 -5.21 7.76
C TYR A 57 9.62 -4.00 7.41
N GLN A 58 10.89 -4.20 7.07
CA GLN A 58 11.80 -3.15 6.59
C GLN A 58 11.40 -2.65 5.21
N PHE A 59 10.96 -3.55 4.33
CA PHE A 59 10.40 -3.18 3.04
C PHE A 59 9.11 -2.38 3.22
N GLU A 60 8.22 -2.79 4.13
CA GLU A 60 7.05 -2.03 4.55
C GLU A 60 7.47 -0.64 5.07
N LEU A 61 8.38 -0.53 6.04
CA LEU A 61 8.82 0.76 6.59
C LEU A 61 9.49 1.69 5.56
N ASN A 62 10.41 1.18 4.73
CA ASN A 62 11.08 1.97 3.69
C ASN A 62 10.12 2.40 2.57
N LEU A 63 8.98 1.74 2.43
CA LEU A 63 7.87 2.18 1.57
C LEU A 63 7.08 3.35 2.17
N PHE A 64 7.22 3.60 3.48
CA PHE A 64 6.48 4.61 4.23
C PHE A 64 7.33 5.82 4.67
N GLU A 65 8.66 5.81 4.50
CA GLU A 65 9.54 6.99 4.70
C GLU A 65 9.52 7.99 3.51
N GLY A 66 8.40 8.12 2.81
CA GLY A 66 8.17 9.24 1.90
C GLY A 66 7.69 10.46 2.68
N ASP A 67 8.60 11.28 3.20
CA ASP A 67 8.39 12.63 3.75
C ASP A 67 7.12 12.85 4.60
N TYR A 68 7.08 12.30 5.82
CA TYR A 68 6.12 12.74 6.83
C TYR A 68 6.86 13.28 8.05
N VAL A 69 7.02 14.60 8.10
CA VAL A 69 7.42 15.29 9.33
C VAL A 69 6.22 15.25 10.28
N ASP A 70 6.33 14.40 11.30
CA ASP A 70 5.37 14.23 12.40
C ASP A 70 5.44 15.44 13.36
N ASN A 71 5.05 16.62 12.86
CA ASN A 71 4.74 17.78 13.67
C ASN A 71 3.29 18.17 13.39
N LEU A 72 2.37 17.48 14.06
CA LEU A 72 0.99 17.90 14.15
C LEU A 72 0.88 19.04 15.18
N ASP A 73 1.36 20.22 14.81
CA ASP A 73 1.07 21.46 15.52
C ASP A 73 -0.33 21.93 15.11
N LEU A 74 -1.30 21.78 16.02
CA LEU A 74 -2.72 22.09 15.85
C LEU A 74 -3.01 23.58 15.59
N PHE A 75 -2.00 24.46 15.64
CA PHE A 75 -2.16 25.91 15.47
C PHE A 75 -1.28 26.53 14.37
N THR A 76 -0.63 25.73 13.52
CA THR A 76 0.11 26.28 12.35
C THR A 76 -0.72 26.16 11.08
N ASP A 77 -1.41 27.26 10.74
CA ASP A 77 -2.40 27.35 9.66
C ASP A 77 -1.81 27.44 8.23
N GLU A 78 -0.53 27.07 8.03
CA GLU A 78 0.19 27.38 6.77
C GLU A 78 0.97 26.20 6.16
N LYS A 79 0.53 24.96 6.36
CA LYS A 79 0.94 23.85 5.48
C LYS A 79 -0.24 23.46 4.62
N LEU A 80 -0.15 23.84 3.33
CA LEU A 80 -1.14 23.63 2.28
C LEU A 80 -1.56 22.15 2.23
N GLN A 81 -2.55 21.77 3.04
CA GLN A 81 -3.09 20.42 3.03
C GLN A 81 -3.70 20.22 1.65
N LEU A 82 -3.18 19.24 0.90
CA LEU A 82 -3.71 18.87 -0.42
C LEU A 82 -5.22 18.64 -0.27
N GLY A 83 -6.04 19.56 -0.79
CA GLY A 83 -7.49 19.47 -0.65
C GLY A 83 -8.06 18.21 -1.31
N ILE A 84 -9.29 17.84 -0.95
CA ILE A 84 -10.03 16.70 -1.52
C ILE A 84 -9.98 16.73 -3.06
N GLY A 85 -10.11 17.93 -3.65
CA GLY A 85 -10.05 18.10 -5.10
C GLY A 85 -8.72 17.71 -5.73
N GLU A 86 -7.60 17.98 -5.06
CA GLU A 86 -6.27 17.62 -5.55
C GLU A 86 -5.99 16.13 -5.39
N ARG A 87 -6.47 15.52 -4.29
CA ARG A 87 -6.44 14.06 -4.11
C ARG A 87 -7.31 13.34 -5.14
N MET A 88 -8.48 13.87 -5.49
CA MET A 88 -9.28 13.35 -6.61
C MET A 88 -8.52 13.42 -7.95
N ARG A 89 -7.77 14.50 -8.17
CA ARG A 89 -6.94 14.69 -9.37
C ARG A 89 -5.83 13.63 -9.44
N LEU A 90 -5.16 13.38 -8.31
CA LEU A 90 -4.13 12.37 -8.19
C LEU A 90 -4.68 10.96 -8.44
N PHE A 91 -5.83 10.62 -7.87
CA PHE A 91 -6.50 9.34 -8.10
C PHE A 91 -6.85 9.14 -9.58
N ALA A 92 -7.43 10.16 -10.21
CA ALA A 92 -7.75 10.12 -11.64
C ALA A 92 -6.51 9.89 -12.50
N LYS A 93 -5.41 10.60 -12.21
CA LYS A 93 -4.14 10.44 -12.92
C LYS A 93 -3.57 9.03 -12.75
N ARG A 94 -3.55 8.50 -11.52
CA ARG A 94 -3.01 7.16 -11.20
C ARG A 94 -3.81 6.02 -11.85
N LYS A 95 -5.14 6.07 -11.83
CA LYS A 95 -5.99 4.95 -12.27
C LYS A 95 -6.46 5.08 -13.72
N TYR A 96 -6.79 6.28 -14.18
CA TYR A 96 -7.44 6.51 -15.47
C TYR A 96 -6.62 7.40 -16.42
N GLY A 97 -5.55 8.03 -15.95
CA GLY A 97 -4.70 8.95 -16.70
C GLY A 97 -5.31 10.34 -16.92
N THR A 98 -6.64 10.46 -16.99
CA THR A 98 -7.33 11.75 -17.18
C THR A 98 -8.60 11.88 -16.33
N LEU A 99 -8.97 13.11 -16.01
CA LEU A 99 -10.23 13.45 -15.30
C LEU A 99 -11.47 13.04 -16.10
N LYS A 100 -11.41 13.15 -17.43
CA LYS A 100 -12.52 12.77 -18.32
C LYS A 100 -12.85 11.28 -18.21
N LYS A 101 -11.83 10.43 -18.23
CA LYS A 101 -12.00 8.98 -18.07
C LYS A 101 -12.53 8.60 -16.68
N LEU A 102 -12.13 9.34 -15.64
CA LEU A 102 -12.71 9.16 -14.31
C LEU A 102 -14.21 9.53 -14.30
N ALA A 103 -14.60 10.65 -14.91
CA ALA A 103 -16.01 11.06 -15.00
C ALA A 103 -16.87 10.02 -15.72
N GLU A 104 -16.36 9.47 -16.82
CA GLU A 104 -16.98 8.38 -17.58
C GLU A 104 -17.14 7.12 -16.71
N ALA A 105 -16.09 6.69 -16.02
CA ALA A 105 -16.13 5.54 -15.10
C ALA A 105 -17.10 5.74 -13.94
N MET A 106 -17.19 6.96 -13.41
CA MET A 106 -18.14 7.34 -12.35
C MET A 106 -19.58 7.53 -12.86
N LYS A 107 -19.80 7.54 -14.18
CA LYS A 107 -21.08 7.88 -14.81
C LYS A 107 -21.62 9.22 -14.27
N ILE A 108 -20.79 10.26 -14.33
CA ILE A 108 -21.15 11.65 -13.98
C ILE A 108 -20.67 12.60 -15.08
N SER A 109 -21.23 13.81 -15.14
CA SER A 109 -20.75 14.81 -16.09
C SER A 109 -19.36 15.35 -15.69
N PRO A 110 -18.49 15.70 -16.65
CA PRO A 110 -17.23 16.36 -16.36
C PRO A 110 -17.40 17.67 -15.59
N GLN A 111 -18.47 18.42 -15.84
CA GLN A 111 -18.78 19.63 -15.07
C GLN A 111 -19.06 19.32 -13.60
N GLN A 112 -19.80 18.24 -13.32
CA GLN A 112 -20.07 17.81 -11.96
C GLN A 112 -18.79 17.37 -11.25
N LEU A 113 -17.89 16.65 -11.94
CA LEU A 113 -16.58 16.29 -11.40
C LEU A 113 -15.72 17.53 -11.09
N GLN A 114 -15.74 18.53 -11.98
CA GLN A 114 -14.98 19.78 -11.81
C GLN A 114 -15.44 20.58 -10.58
N GLN A 115 -16.72 20.51 -10.19
CA GLN A 115 -17.22 21.15 -8.97
C GLN A 115 -16.57 20.58 -7.70
N TYR A 116 -16.28 19.27 -7.67
CA TYR A 116 -15.59 18.63 -6.55
C TYR A 116 -14.08 18.94 -6.55
N ILE A 117 -13.47 19.01 -7.74
CA ILE A 117 -12.03 19.29 -7.88
C ILE A 117 -11.69 20.74 -7.51
N SER A 118 -12.56 21.68 -7.87
CA SER A 118 -12.38 23.10 -7.57
C SER A 118 -12.75 23.48 -6.13
N ALA A 119 -13.03 22.50 -5.26
CA ALA A 119 -13.50 22.70 -3.88
C ALA A 119 -14.78 23.54 -3.74
N LYS A 120 -15.50 23.79 -4.84
CA LYS A 120 -16.79 24.53 -4.82
C LYS A 120 -17.92 23.71 -4.21
N ARG A 121 -17.76 22.39 -4.15
CA ARG A 121 -18.74 21.46 -3.60
C ARG A 121 -18.04 20.27 -2.98
N GLU A 122 -18.48 19.84 -1.80
CA GLU A 122 -18.00 18.60 -1.20
C GLU A 122 -18.70 17.37 -1.81
N PRO A 123 -17.97 16.27 -2.04
CA PRO A 123 -18.57 15.03 -2.53
C PRO A 123 -19.45 14.40 -1.45
N GLY A 124 -20.76 14.40 -1.67
CA GLY A 124 -21.71 13.70 -0.80
C GLY A 124 -21.61 12.18 -0.91
N THR A 125 -22.31 11.46 -0.02
CA THR A 125 -22.26 9.98 0.13
C THR A 125 -22.40 9.22 -1.19
N ARG A 126 -23.31 9.64 -2.10
CA ARG A 126 -23.50 8.98 -3.39
C ARG A 126 -22.26 9.02 -4.29
N ILE A 127 -21.50 10.11 -4.23
CA ILE A 127 -20.25 10.27 -5.00
C ILE A 127 -19.12 9.49 -4.35
N LEU A 128 -19.04 9.50 -3.03
CA LEU A 128 -18.07 8.71 -2.26
C LEU A 128 -18.24 7.20 -2.51
N VAL A 129 -19.47 6.70 -2.53
CA VAL A 129 -19.76 5.29 -2.85
C VAL A 129 -19.33 4.94 -4.29
N LYS A 130 -19.49 5.86 -5.24
CA LYS A 130 -19.01 5.65 -6.62
C LYS A 130 -17.49 5.59 -6.66
N LEU A 131 -16.80 6.49 -5.95
CA LEU A 131 -15.34 6.49 -5.85
C LEU A 131 -14.81 5.21 -5.19
N LEU A 132 -15.46 4.76 -4.10
CA LEU A 132 -15.12 3.52 -3.42
C LEU A 132 -15.26 2.30 -4.34
N LYS A 133 -16.36 2.21 -5.12
CA LYS A 133 -16.56 1.15 -6.11
C LYS A 133 -15.51 1.13 -7.21
N LEU A 134 -14.90 2.27 -7.50
CA LEU A 134 -13.79 2.40 -8.44
C LEU A 134 -12.42 2.14 -7.77
N GLY A 135 -12.40 1.73 -6.51
CA GLY A 135 -11.19 1.45 -5.74
C GLY A 135 -10.48 2.71 -5.21
N CYS A 136 -11.20 3.82 -5.04
CA CYS A 136 -10.67 4.98 -4.33
C CYS A 136 -10.85 4.79 -2.82
N ASP A 137 -9.77 4.93 -2.06
CA ASP A 137 -9.82 5.00 -0.61
C ASP A 137 -10.49 6.31 -0.17
N VAL A 138 -11.68 6.19 0.41
CA VAL A 138 -12.45 7.34 0.90
C VAL A 138 -11.78 7.99 2.11
N ASN A 139 -11.08 7.22 2.96
CA ASN A 139 -10.36 7.76 4.11
C ASN A 139 -9.15 8.59 3.66
N TRP A 140 -8.43 8.11 2.65
CA TRP A 140 -7.38 8.88 2.00
C TRP A 140 -7.95 10.13 1.30
N LEU A 141 -9.06 9.98 0.59
CA LEU A 141 -9.67 11.08 -0.15
C LEU A 141 -10.11 12.22 0.77
N LEU A 142 -10.71 11.91 1.91
CA LEU A 142 -11.26 12.90 2.85
C LEU A 142 -10.24 13.37 3.88
N GLY A 143 -9.46 12.44 4.45
CA GLY A 143 -8.56 12.72 5.57
C GLY A 143 -7.07 12.82 5.19
N GLY A 144 -6.71 12.56 3.93
CA GLY A 144 -5.31 12.62 3.46
C GLY A 144 -4.42 11.48 3.99
N LYS A 145 -4.96 10.54 4.78
CA LYS A 145 -4.24 9.39 5.33
C LYS A 145 -4.51 8.17 4.45
N GLU A 146 -3.50 7.69 3.73
CA GLU A 146 -3.62 6.48 2.91
C GLU A 146 -3.70 5.26 3.84
N SER A 147 -4.76 4.46 3.73
CA SER A 147 -4.81 3.20 4.49
C SER A 147 -3.83 2.18 3.91
N ILE A 148 -3.23 1.38 4.80
CA ILE A 148 -2.29 0.31 4.44
C ILE A 148 -2.93 -0.66 3.43
N GLU A 149 -4.23 -0.94 3.55
CA GLU A 149 -4.95 -1.77 2.59
C GLU A 149 -5.01 -1.14 1.19
N SER A 150 -5.14 0.18 1.10
CA SER A 150 -5.34 0.86 -0.19
C SER A 150 -4.07 0.93 -1.03
N TYR A 151 -2.91 1.12 -0.38
CA TYR A 151 -1.61 1.01 -1.05
C TYR A 151 -1.35 -0.43 -1.56
N LYS A 152 -1.67 -1.43 -0.73
CA LYS A 152 -1.56 -2.85 -1.09
C LYS A 152 -2.45 -3.21 -2.28
N ILE A 153 -3.70 -2.76 -2.28
CA ILE A 153 -4.64 -2.94 -3.42
C ILE A 153 -4.08 -2.28 -4.68
N TYR A 154 -3.56 -1.05 -4.61
CA TYR A 154 -2.99 -0.36 -5.76
C TYR A 154 -1.80 -1.12 -6.37
N LYS A 155 -0.88 -1.62 -5.53
CA LYS A 155 0.28 -2.39 -6.00
C LYS A 155 -0.15 -3.70 -6.65
N LEU A 156 -1.09 -4.42 -6.04
CA LEU A 156 -1.66 -5.65 -6.59
C LEU A 156 -2.38 -5.40 -7.93
N GLU A 157 -3.19 -4.34 -8.04
CA GLU A 157 -3.84 -3.94 -9.32
C GLU A 157 -2.81 -3.61 -10.41
N THR A 158 -1.65 -3.08 -10.03
CA THR A 158 -0.58 -2.72 -10.97
C THR A 158 0.16 -3.96 -11.45
N GLU A 159 0.47 -4.90 -10.56
CA GLU A 159 1.09 -6.17 -10.93
C GLU A 159 0.15 -7.02 -11.79
N LEU A 160 -1.14 -7.07 -11.46
CA LEU A 160 -2.16 -7.76 -12.25
C LEU A 160 -2.22 -7.19 -13.67
N ARG A 161 -2.18 -5.85 -13.83
CA ARG A 161 -2.11 -5.20 -15.16
C ARG A 161 -0.86 -5.59 -15.94
N LYS A 162 0.31 -5.64 -15.30
CA LYS A 162 1.55 -6.10 -15.94
C LYS A 162 1.42 -7.53 -16.42
N LEU A 163 0.87 -8.40 -15.57
CA LEU A 163 0.68 -9.82 -15.89
C LEU A 163 -0.33 -10.01 -17.03
N GLN A 164 -1.42 -9.24 -17.06
CA GLN A 164 -2.37 -9.25 -18.18
C GLN A 164 -1.71 -8.81 -19.48
N SER A 165 -0.85 -7.80 -19.42
CA SER A 165 -0.12 -7.31 -20.60
C SER A 165 0.87 -8.34 -21.14
N SER A 166 1.59 -9.06 -20.27
CA SER A 166 2.50 -10.14 -20.69
C SER A 166 1.71 -11.32 -21.26
N PHE A 167 0.57 -11.67 -20.66
CA PHE A 167 -0.30 -12.71 -21.19
C PHE A 167 -0.84 -12.37 -22.59
N ALA A 168 -1.23 -11.11 -22.81
CA ALA A 168 -1.66 -10.63 -24.12
C ALA A 168 -0.54 -10.72 -25.18
N GLN A 169 0.71 -10.44 -24.79
CA GLN A 169 1.87 -10.61 -25.69
C GLN A 169 2.12 -12.08 -26.04
N ILE A 170 2.02 -12.99 -25.05
CA ILE A 170 2.14 -14.44 -25.28
C ILE A 170 1.02 -14.94 -26.20
N ALA A 171 -0.21 -14.45 -26.01
CA ALA A 171 -1.36 -14.79 -26.85
C ALA A 171 -1.19 -14.29 -28.30
N ASP A 172 -0.58 -13.12 -28.52
CA ASP A 172 -0.28 -12.62 -29.87
C ASP A 172 0.82 -13.45 -30.56
N LEU A 173 1.86 -13.84 -29.81
CA LEU A 173 2.94 -14.69 -30.33
C LEU A 173 2.45 -16.09 -30.71
N THR A 174 1.62 -16.71 -29.88
CA THR A 174 1.05 -18.04 -30.15
C THR A 174 0.17 -18.04 -31.41
N LYS A 175 -0.66 -17.01 -31.60
CA LYS A 175 -1.45 -16.85 -32.85
C LYS A 175 -0.59 -16.68 -34.10
N LYS A 176 0.54 -15.97 -34.00
CA LYS A 176 1.48 -15.83 -35.13
C LYS A 176 2.19 -17.13 -35.48
N VAL A 177 2.43 -18.00 -34.50
CA VAL A 177 3.01 -19.33 -34.72
C VAL A 177 1.99 -20.28 -35.34
N GLU A 178 0.72 -20.21 -34.93
CA GLU A 178 -0.35 -21.06 -35.49
C GLU A 178 -0.83 -20.64 -36.90
N GLY A 179 -0.73 -19.35 -37.25
CA GLY A 179 -1.09 -18.84 -38.59
C GLY A 179 0.02 -18.94 -39.65
N GLY A 180 1.16 -19.54 -39.31
CA GLY A 180 2.35 -19.66 -40.16
C GLY A 180 2.53 -21.01 -40.86
N HIS A 181 1.44 -21.76 -41.08
CA HIS A 181 1.40 -22.98 -41.88
C HIS A 181 0.33 -22.91 -42.97
#